data_AF-A0A1D3JSB6-F1
#
_entry.id   AF-A0A1D3JSB6-F1
#
_cell.length_a   1.000
_cell.length_b   1.000
_cell.length_c   1.000
_cell.angle_alpha   90.00
_cell.angle_beta   90.00
_cell.angle_gamma   90.00
#
_symmetry.space_group_name_H-M   'P 1'
#
loop_
_entity.id
_entity.type
_entity.pdbx_description
1 polymer ?
#
loop_
_entity_poly.entity_id
_entity_poly.type
_entity_poly.pdbx_seq_one_letter_code
_entity_poly.pdbx_strand_id
1 'polypeptide(L)'
;MSKLLDLLAQQKHLEEQIKSLQSNEEEAKVMKFVEELEALRNKYGYTVPAFVGVVHSLHGSHIPAKTPKSVSVKTTKAKAPKFKVKIDGVETILQSKKAGAVGKTIEALGFTTYADYLNDLIKKNKVADFDALIKKLNGVPVAD
;
A
#
# COMPACT_ATOMS: atom_id res chain seq x y z
N MET A 1 12.73 -52.22 -51.45
CA MET A 1 13.41 -51.44 -50.38
C MET A 1 12.64 -50.20 -49.94
N SER A 2 11.87 -49.52 -50.81
CA SER A 2 11.13 -48.29 -50.43
C SER A 2 10.03 -48.50 -49.37
N LYS A 3 9.22 -49.57 -49.46
CA LYS A 3 8.13 -49.82 -48.49
C LYS A 3 8.59 -50.00 -47.04
N LEU A 4 9.77 -50.60 -46.84
CA LEU A 4 10.30 -50.89 -45.50
C LEU A 4 10.86 -49.62 -44.85
N LEU A 5 11.45 -48.73 -45.64
CA LEU A 5 11.86 -47.39 -45.20
C LEU A 5 10.64 -46.51 -44.87
N ASP A 6 9.57 -46.62 -45.65
CA ASP A 6 8.32 -45.89 -45.44
C ASP A 6 7.63 -46.31 -44.14
N LEU A 7 7.61 -47.62 -43.86
CA LEU A 7 7.13 -48.18 -42.59
C LEU A 7 7.93 -47.69 -41.39
N LEU A 8 9.27 -47.61 -41.51
CA LEU A 8 10.13 -47.07 -40.45
C LEU A 8 9.90 -45.57 -40.19
N ALA A 9 9.66 -44.79 -41.25
CA ALA A 9 9.32 -43.38 -41.12
C ALA A 9 7.95 -43.18 -40.44
N GLN A 10 6.96 -44.00 -40.80
CA GLN A 10 5.65 -44.01 -40.15
C GLN A 10 5.74 -44.40 -38.67
N GLN A 11 6.53 -45.43 -38.34
CA GLN A 11 6.72 -45.85 -36.95
C GLN A 11 7.34 -44.73 -36.11
N LYS A 12 8.38 -44.08 -36.62
CA LYS A 12 9.03 -42.96 -35.92
C LYS A 12 8.09 -41.77 -35.71
N HIS A 13 7.26 -41.46 -36.70
CA HIS A 13 6.26 -40.40 -36.57
C HIS A 13 5.17 -40.72 -35.53
N LEU A 14 4.70 -41.97 -35.50
CA LEU A 14 3.75 -42.44 -34.49
C LEU A 14 4.35 -42.41 -33.08
N GLU A 15 5.62 -42.78 -32.90
CA GLU A 15 6.31 -42.70 -31.62
C GLU A 15 6.42 -41.26 -31.09
N GLU A 16 6.71 -40.28 -31.97
CA GLU A 16 6.73 -38.85 -31.60
C GLU A 16 5.34 -38.33 -31.21
N GLN A 17 4.29 -38.74 -31.93
CA GLN A 17 2.91 -38.40 -31.58
C GLN A 17 2.47 -39.01 -30.25
N ILE A 18 2.79 -40.29 -30.01
CA ILE A 18 2.50 -40.96 -28.73
C ILE A 18 3.22 -40.23 -27.59
N LYS A 19 4.47 -39.82 -27.78
CA LYS A 19 5.23 -39.07 -26.77
C LYS A 19 4.62 -37.70 -26.48
N SER A 20 4.15 -36.99 -27.52
CA SER A 20 3.42 -35.72 -27.36
C SER A 20 2.08 -35.91 -26.64
N LEU A 21 1.36 -37.01 -26.90
CA LEU A 21 0.10 -37.33 -26.24
C LEU A 21 0.30 -37.79 -24.79
N GLN A 22 1.37 -38.52 -24.50
CA GLN A 22 1.75 -38.89 -23.13
C GLN A 22 2.18 -37.68 -22.31
N SER A 23 2.87 -36.70 -22.90
CA SER A 23 3.10 -35.40 -22.25
C SER A 23 1.77 -34.65 -21.97
N ASN A 24 0.72 -34.93 -22.72
CA ASN A 24 -0.62 -34.36 -22.51
C ASN A 24 -1.40 -35.06 -21.37
N GLU A 25 -1.05 -36.31 -20.99
CA GLU A 25 -1.63 -36.93 -19.78
C GLU A 25 -1.19 -36.21 -18.51
N GLU A 26 0.03 -35.69 -18.46
CA GLU A 26 0.51 -34.87 -17.36
C GLU A 26 -0.26 -33.55 -17.30
N GLU A 27 -0.50 -32.90 -18.45
CA GLU A 27 -1.35 -31.71 -18.53
C GLU A 27 -2.80 -32.00 -18.11
N ALA A 28 -3.36 -33.15 -18.50
CA ALA A 28 -4.69 -33.57 -18.06
C ALA A 28 -4.77 -33.82 -16.54
N LYS A 29 -3.71 -34.37 -15.93
CA LYS A 29 -3.60 -34.52 -14.47
C LYS A 29 -3.51 -33.15 -13.79
N VAL A 30 -2.79 -32.20 -14.37
CA VAL A 30 -2.72 -30.82 -13.87
C VAL A 30 -4.08 -30.14 -13.94
N MET A 31 -4.82 -30.30 -15.03
CA MET A 31 -6.16 -29.72 -15.18
C MET A 31 -7.14 -30.30 -14.14
N LYS A 32 -7.17 -31.62 -13.94
CA LYS A 32 -7.98 -32.25 -12.89
C LYS A 32 -7.61 -31.76 -11.49
N PHE A 33 -6.32 -31.62 -11.21
CA PHE A 33 -5.84 -31.09 -9.93
C PHE A 33 -6.26 -29.63 -9.72
N VAL A 34 -6.21 -28.80 -10.77
CA VAL A 34 -6.68 -27.41 -10.71
C VAL A 34 -8.19 -27.33 -10.44
N GLU A 35 -8.99 -28.20 -11.07
CA GLU A 35 -10.43 -28.30 -10.79
C GLU A 35 -10.72 -28.68 -9.33
N GLU A 36 -9.99 -29.66 -8.77
CA GLU A 36 -10.11 -30.05 -7.36
C GLU A 36 -9.73 -28.91 -6.41
N LEU A 37 -8.67 -28.16 -6.73
CA LEU A 37 -8.25 -26.98 -5.95
C LEU A 37 -9.30 -25.86 -5.99
N GLU A 38 -9.93 -25.65 -7.14
CA GLU A 38 -10.99 -24.65 -7.29
C GLU A 38 -12.26 -25.05 -6.51
N ALA A 39 -12.63 -26.33 -6.55
CA ALA A 39 -13.72 -26.87 -5.73
C ALA A 39 -13.42 -26.71 -4.23
N LEU A 40 -12.17 -26.96 -3.81
CA LEU A 40 -11.73 -26.80 -2.42
C LEU A 40 -11.75 -25.33 -1.98
N ARG A 41 -11.26 -24.41 -2.82
CA ARG A 41 -11.32 -22.96 -2.61
C ARG A 41 -12.77 -22.51 -2.39
N ASN A 42 -13.68 -22.94 -3.26
CA ASN A 42 -15.08 -22.55 -3.21
C ASN A 42 -15.79 -23.14 -1.98
N LYS A 43 -15.51 -24.40 -1.62
CA LYS A 43 -16.11 -25.08 -0.45
C LYS A 43 -15.83 -24.35 0.87
N TYR A 44 -14.64 -23.79 1.01
CA TYR A 44 -14.22 -23.09 2.24
C TYR A 44 -14.28 -21.56 2.11
N GLY A 45 -14.82 -21.03 1.02
CA GLY A 45 -15.03 -19.59 0.83
C GLY A 45 -13.73 -18.78 0.80
N TYR A 46 -12.60 -19.38 0.40
CA TYR A 46 -11.33 -18.67 0.34
C TYR A 46 -11.29 -17.70 -0.85
N THR A 47 -10.80 -16.49 -0.60
CA THR A 47 -10.31 -15.64 -1.69
C THR A 47 -9.09 -16.30 -2.34
N VAL A 48 -8.92 -16.12 -3.66
CA VAL A 48 -7.80 -16.69 -4.42
C VAL A 48 -6.43 -16.42 -3.76
N PRO A 49 -6.12 -15.20 -3.27
CA PRO A 49 -4.84 -14.93 -2.62
C PRO A 49 -4.64 -15.68 -1.30
N ALA A 50 -5.69 -15.82 -0.49
CA ALA A 50 -5.62 -16.54 0.78
C ALA A 50 -5.42 -18.05 0.55
N PHE A 51 -6.11 -18.61 -0.45
CA PHE A 51 -5.98 -20.02 -0.81
C PHE A 51 -4.56 -20.37 -1.31
N VAL A 52 -4.00 -19.53 -2.20
CA VAL A 52 -2.61 -19.69 -2.69
C VAL A 52 -1.60 -19.60 -1.54
N GLY A 53 -1.83 -18.70 -0.57
CA GLY A 53 -1.02 -18.62 0.65
C GLY A 53 -1.02 -19.92 1.47
N VAL A 54 -2.18 -20.53 1.66
CA VAL A 54 -2.32 -21.83 2.37
C VAL A 54 -1.60 -22.96 1.62
N VAL A 55 -1.80 -23.06 0.31
CA VAL A 55 -1.14 -24.09 -0.53
C VAL A 55 0.38 -23.92 -0.52
N HIS A 56 0.89 -22.69 -0.61
CA HIS A 56 2.33 -22.43 -0.57
C HIS A 56 2.95 -22.59 0.83
N SER A 57 2.16 -22.46 1.90
CA SER A 57 2.64 -22.64 3.27
C SER A 57 3.10 -24.08 3.56
N LEU A 58 2.56 -25.08 2.83
CA LEU A 58 2.94 -26.49 2.93
C LEU A 58 4.39 -26.76 2.49
N HIS A 59 4.95 -25.94 1.62
CA HIS A 59 6.32 -26.09 1.11
C HIS A 59 7.36 -25.22 1.84
N GLY A 60 6.99 -24.57 2.95
CA GLY A 60 7.90 -23.75 3.76
C GLY A 60 8.45 -22.51 3.04
N SER A 61 8.03 -22.25 1.80
CA SER A 61 8.50 -21.18 0.93
C SER A 61 7.43 -20.11 0.72
N HIS A 62 6.67 -19.79 1.77
CA HIS A 62 5.82 -18.60 1.78
C HIS A 62 6.72 -17.35 1.82
N ILE A 63 7.25 -16.98 0.65
CA ILE A 63 7.72 -15.61 0.42
C ILE A 63 6.45 -14.82 0.14
N PRO A 64 5.99 -13.96 1.08
CA PRO A 64 4.85 -13.10 0.78
C PRO A 64 5.14 -12.36 -0.52
N ALA A 65 4.21 -12.42 -1.48
CA ALA A 65 4.32 -11.64 -2.70
C ALA A 65 4.65 -10.21 -2.30
N LYS A 66 5.77 -9.67 -2.80
CA LYS A 66 6.17 -8.29 -2.53
C LYS A 66 4.95 -7.44 -2.83
N THR A 67 4.41 -6.79 -1.80
CA THR A 67 3.33 -5.83 -1.98
C THR A 67 3.79 -4.89 -3.09
N PRO A 68 2.97 -4.67 -4.13
CA PRO A 68 3.34 -3.71 -5.17
C PRO A 68 3.70 -2.43 -4.43
N LYS A 69 4.91 -1.92 -4.69
CA LYS A 69 5.33 -0.62 -4.16
C LYS A 69 4.22 0.33 -4.54
N SER A 70 3.43 0.77 -3.56
CA SER A 70 2.48 1.85 -3.75
C SER A 70 3.30 2.98 -4.33
N VAL A 71 3.05 3.28 -5.61
CA VAL A 71 3.57 4.49 -6.21
C VAL A 71 2.74 5.56 -5.54
N SER A 72 3.27 6.08 -4.43
CA SER A 72 2.71 7.23 -3.75
C SER A 72 2.76 8.36 -4.78
N VAL A 73 1.64 8.55 -5.48
CA VAL A 73 1.41 9.76 -6.24
C VAL A 73 1.50 10.84 -5.19
N LYS A 74 2.60 11.59 -5.24
CA LYS A 74 2.79 12.80 -4.46
C LYS A 74 1.70 13.76 -4.93
N THR A 75 0.50 13.63 -4.38
CA THR A 75 -0.44 14.75 -4.36
C THR A 75 0.31 15.85 -3.62
N THR A 76 0.63 16.93 -4.32
CA THR A 76 1.15 18.16 -3.74
C THR A 76 0.13 18.61 -2.72
N LYS A 77 0.31 18.19 -1.45
CA LYS A 77 -0.51 18.69 -0.35
C LYS A 77 -0.23 20.18 -0.30
N ALA A 78 -1.28 20.98 -0.51
CA ALA A 78 -1.20 22.42 -0.33
C ALA A 78 -0.58 22.68 1.04
N LYS A 79 0.50 23.46 1.07
CA LYS A 79 1.16 23.84 2.33
C LYS A 79 0.13 24.61 3.16
N ALA A 80 0.01 24.25 4.44
CA ALA A 80 -0.87 24.98 5.34
C ALA A 80 -0.35 26.43 5.47
N PRO A 81 -1.22 27.45 5.40
CA PRO A 81 -0.81 28.84 5.46
C PRO A 81 -0.12 29.14 6.81
N LYS A 82 0.96 29.91 6.74
CA LYS A 82 1.76 30.33 7.91
C LYS A 82 1.49 31.78 8.23
N PHE A 83 1.34 32.10 9.50
CA PHE A 83 1.08 33.46 9.98
C PHE A 83 2.07 33.84 11.07
N LYS A 84 2.70 35.00 10.93
CA LYS A 84 3.55 35.59 11.97
C LYS A 84 2.67 36.36 12.94
N VAL A 85 2.70 36.00 14.21
CA VAL A 85 1.94 36.62 15.30
C VAL A 85 2.87 37.00 16.46
N LYS A 86 2.46 37.95 17.30
CA LYS A 86 3.11 38.20 18.59
C LYS A 86 2.29 37.57 19.70
N ILE A 87 2.91 36.67 20.46
CA ILE A 87 2.34 36.05 21.65
C ILE A 87 3.26 36.40 22.81
N ASP A 88 2.73 37.08 23.83
CA ASP A 88 3.49 37.49 25.02
C ASP A 88 4.79 38.26 24.68
N GLY A 89 4.75 39.10 23.65
CA GLY A 89 5.88 39.91 23.18
C GLY A 89 6.88 39.17 22.28
N VAL A 90 6.74 37.85 22.10
CA VAL A 90 7.62 37.03 21.27
C VAL A 90 6.99 36.79 19.89
N GLU A 91 7.76 37.01 18.83
CA GLU A 91 7.31 36.71 17.46
C GLU A 91 7.31 35.20 17.22
N THR A 92 6.14 34.66 16.90
CA THR A 92 5.91 33.22 16.69
C THR A 92 5.22 33.00 15.35
N ILE A 93 5.58 31.92 14.66
CA ILE A 93 4.92 31.52 13.42
C ILE A 93 3.90 30.41 13.74
N LEU A 94 2.63 30.69 13.46
CA LEU A 94 1.52 29.76 13.62
C LEU A 94 1.04 29.22 12.26
N GLN A 95 0.49 28.02 12.28
CA GLN A 95 -0.09 27.32 11.13
C GLN A 95 -1.35 26.60 11.60
N SER A 96 -2.37 26.45 10.76
CA SER A 96 -3.61 25.76 11.16
C SER A 96 -3.39 24.27 11.47
N LYS A 97 -2.36 23.67 10.88
CA LYS A 97 -1.93 22.29 11.14
C LYS A 97 -0.43 22.20 11.02
N LYS A 98 0.21 21.51 11.97
CA LYS A 98 1.67 21.35 11.93
C LYS A 98 2.10 20.40 10.83
N ALA A 99 2.99 20.88 9.96
CA ALA A 99 3.77 20.03 9.08
C ALA A 99 4.98 19.46 9.84
N GLY A 100 4.80 18.36 10.57
CA GLY A 100 5.91 17.60 11.19
C GLY A 100 6.01 17.71 12.72
N ALA A 101 7.20 17.41 13.23
CA ALA A 101 7.46 17.24 14.67
C ALA A 101 7.19 18.50 15.50
N VAL A 102 6.77 18.32 16.76
CA VAL A 102 6.58 19.42 17.72
C VAL A 102 7.92 20.15 17.92
N GLY A 103 7.85 21.47 18.05
CA GLY A 103 9.04 22.31 18.04
C GLY A 103 9.54 22.37 19.47
N LYS A 104 10.86 22.40 19.68
CA LYS A 104 11.46 22.47 21.02
C LYS A 104 10.88 23.60 21.87
N THR A 105 10.44 24.69 21.24
CA THR A 105 9.77 25.82 21.91
C THR A 105 8.40 25.48 22.48
N ILE A 106 7.61 24.64 21.80
CA ILE A 106 6.28 24.19 22.25
C ILE A 106 6.43 23.14 23.36
N GLU A 107 7.42 22.26 23.23
CA GLU A 107 7.77 21.29 24.29
C GLU A 107 8.25 21.99 25.57
N ALA A 108 9.06 23.05 25.43
CA ALA A 108 9.51 23.87 26.57
C ALA A 108 8.35 24.60 27.28
N LEU A 109 7.24 24.85 26.59
CA LEU A 109 6.00 25.38 27.17
C LEU A 109 5.13 24.30 27.83
N GLY A 110 5.58 23.03 27.85
CA GLY A 110 4.90 21.91 28.49
C GLY A 110 3.87 21.19 27.61
N PHE A 111 3.78 21.53 26.31
CA PHE A 111 2.83 20.88 25.40
C PHE A 111 3.47 19.70 24.69
N THR A 112 2.80 18.55 24.72
CA THR A 112 3.22 17.31 24.04
C THR A 112 2.86 17.31 22.56
N THR A 113 1.80 18.04 22.17
CA THR A 113 1.37 18.18 20.77
C THR A 113 1.13 19.64 20.38
N TYR A 114 1.26 19.93 19.08
CA TYR A 114 0.93 21.26 18.55
C TYR A 114 -0.56 21.59 18.63
N ALA A 115 -1.42 20.57 18.57
CA ALA A 115 -2.86 20.74 18.68
C ALA A 115 -3.23 21.25 20.08
N ASP A 116 -2.59 20.72 21.13
CA ASP A 116 -2.82 21.17 22.51
C ASP A 116 -2.38 22.62 22.71
N TYR A 117 -1.24 22.99 22.13
CA TYR A 117 -0.77 24.37 22.13
C TYR A 117 -1.73 25.33 21.43
N LEU A 118 -2.23 24.98 20.24
CA LEU A 118 -3.23 25.81 19.56
C LEU A 118 -4.54 25.91 20.34
N ASN A 119 -5.02 24.81 20.91
CA ASN A 119 -6.22 24.79 21.73
C ASN A 119 -6.08 25.67 22.98
N ASP A 120 -4.92 25.64 23.63
CA ASP A 120 -4.62 26.52 24.76
C ASP A 120 -4.60 28.00 24.33
N LEU A 121 -3.98 28.34 23.20
CA LEU A 121 -4.00 29.71 22.66
C LEU A 121 -5.42 30.18 22.34
N ILE A 122 -6.24 29.35 21.71
CA ILE A 122 -7.64 29.65 21.38
C ILE A 122 -8.45 29.89 22.67
N LYS A 123 -8.27 29.03 23.68
CA LYS A 123 -8.93 29.18 24.99
C LYS A 123 -8.48 30.44 25.73
N LYS A 124 -7.17 30.69 25.84
CA LYS A 124 -6.62 31.90 26.49
C LYS A 124 -7.10 33.18 25.82
N ASN A 125 -7.20 33.18 24.49
CA ASN A 125 -7.68 34.32 23.72
C ASN A 125 -9.21 34.41 23.64
N LYS A 126 -9.96 33.43 24.16
CA LYS A 126 -11.43 33.37 24.12
C LYS A 126 -11.98 33.53 22.70
N VAL A 127 -11.36 32.84 21.74
CA VAL A 127 -11.78 32.85 20.33
C VAL A 127 -12.35 31.48 19.94
N ALA A 128 -13.15 31.42 18.87
CA ALA A 128 -13.83 30.20 18.46
C ALA A 128 -12.90 29.24 17.68
N ASP A 129 -12.03 29.79 16.85
CA ASP A 129 -11.20 29.04 15.92
C ASP A 129 -9.85 29.74 15.64
N PHE A 130 -9.03 29.09 14.81
CA PHE A 130 -7.72 29.58 14.42
C PHE A 130 -7.79 30.91 13.63
N ASP A 131 -8.77 31.09 12.75
CA ASP A 131 -8.86 32.33 11.96
C ASP A 131 -9.22 33.53 12.84
N ALA A 132 -10.10 33.33 13.83
CA ALA A 132 -10.40 34.30 14.86
C ALA A 132 -9.17 34.61 15.73
N LEU A 133 -8.34 33.60 16.04
CA LEU A 133 -7.07 33.79 16.73
C LEU A 133 -6.11 34.66 15.92
N ILE A 134 -5.90 34.34 14.64
CA ILE A 134 -5.01 35.10 13.75
C ILE A 134 -5.49 36.55 13.60
N LYS A 135 -6.79 36.78 13.41
CA LYS A 135 -7.36 38.15 13.36
C LYS A 135 -7.13 38.91 14.64
N LYS A 136 -7.34 38.28 15.81
CA LYS A 136 -7.16 38.92 17.12
C LYS A 136 -5.69 39.26 17.40
N LEU A 137 -4.77 38.41 16.96
CA LEU A 137 -3.33 38.60 17.10
C LEU A 137 -2.71 39.44 15.98
N ASN A 138 -3.52 40.04 15.10
CA ASN A 138 -3.08 40.79 13.90
C ASN A 138 -2.02 40.01 13.09
N GLY A 139 -2.26 38.71 12.89
CA GLY A 139 -1.28 37.84 12.24
C GLY A 139 -1.05 38.20 10.78
N VAL A 140 0.22 38.31 10.40
CA VAL A 140 0.63 38.64 9.03
C VAL A 140 0.92 37.35 8.28
N PRO A 141 0.31 37.11 7.10
CA PRO A 141 0.61 35.94 6.30
C PRO A 141 2.08 35.95 5.88
N VAL A 142 2.76 34.83 6.08
CA VAL A 142 4.13 34.62 5.62
C VAL A 142 4.03 33.92 4.27
N ALA A 143 4.46 34.59 3.20
CA ALA A 143 4.62 33.95 1.90
C ALA A 143 5.67 32.83 2.02
N ASP A 144 5.33 31.64 1.52
CA ASP A 144 6.22 30.47 1.48
C ASP A 144 7.36 30.63 0.46
#